data_AF-A0A1C6RWD0-F1
#
_entry.id   AF-A0A1C6RWD0-F1
#
_cell.length_a   1.000
_cell.length_b   1.000
_cell.length_c   1.000
_cell.angle_alpha   90.00
_cell.angle_beta   90.00
_cell.angle_gamma   90.00
#
_symmetry.space_group_name_H-M   'P 1'
#
loop_
_entity.id
_entity.type
_entity.pdbx_description
1 polymer ?
#
loop_
_entity_poly.entity_id
_entity_poly.type
_entity_poly.pdbx_seq_one_letter_code
_entity_poly.pdbx_strand_id
1 'polypeptide(L)' 'MWYALLAVLVSVLAVSGAGIWYTHRAQADADQRWCELLTVLADRSPPPETERGQRIALEVAELRASLGC' A
#
# COMPACT_ATOMS: atom_id res chain seq x y z
N MET A 1 -30.46 31.95 -1.26
CA MET A 1 -30.52 30.53 -1.67
C MET A 1 -29.22 30.05 -2.31
N TRP A 2 -28.58 30.81 -3.22
CA TRP A 2 -27.30 30.44 -3.87
C TRP A 2 -26.15 30.08 -2.91
N TYR A 3 -25.94 30.84 -1.83
CA TYR A 3 -24.89 30.54 -0.86
C TYR A 3 -25.05 29.20 -0.14
N ALA A 4 -26.28 28.75 0.08
CA ALA A 4 -26.53 27.44 0.71
C ALA A 4 -26.11 26.30 -0.23
N LEU A 5 -26.38 26.44 -1.53
CA LEU A 5 -25.96 25.46 -2.54
C LEU A 5 -24.42 25.39 -2.64
N LEU A 6 -23.75 26.54 -2.62
CA LEU A 6 -22.28 26.58 -2.60
C LEU A 6 -21.70 25.95 -1.33
N ALA A 7 -22.27 26.23 -0.16
CA ALA A 7 -21.81 25.63 1.09
C ALA A 7 -21.92 24.10 1.09
N VAL A 8 -23.02 23.56 0.55
CA VAL A 8 -23.21 22.11 0.41
C VAL A 8 -22.24 21.52 -0.62
N LEU A 9 -22.03 22.19 -1.75
CA LEU A 9 -21.08 21.73 -2.77
C LEU A 9 -19.66 21.64 -2.19
N VAL A 10 -19.23 22.68 -1.48
CA VAL A 10 -17.89 22.75 -0.88
C VAL A 10 -17.74 21.69 0.21
N SER A 11 -18.76 21.45 1.05
CA SER A 11 -18.66 20.42 2.09
C SER A 11 -18.54 19.02 1.50
N VAL A 12 -19.29 18.71 0.45
CA VAL A 12 -19.19 17.41 -0.25
C VAL A 12 -17.81 17.22 -0.88
N LEU A 13 -17.29 18.25 -1.55
CA LEU A 13 -15.94 18.20 -2.14
C LEU A 13 -14.86 18.05 -1.06
N ALA A 14 -14.99 18.77 0.06
CA ALA A 14 -14.05 18.68 1.17
C ALA A 14 -14.04 17.29 1.80
N VAL A 15 -15.21 16.71 2.09
CA VAL A 15 -15.31 15.36 2.66
C VAL A 15 -14.79 14.30 1.68
N SER A 16 -15.16 14.40 0.40
CA SER A 16 -14.70 13.44 -0.61
C SER A 16 -13.19 13.51 -0.80
N GLY A 17 -12.63 14.73 -0.91
CA GLY A 17 -11.19 14.95 -1.03
C GLY A 17 -10.42 14.46 0.19
N ALA A 18 -10.92 14.76 1.39
CA ALA A 18 -10.32 14.28 2.64
C ALA A 18 -10.35 12.75 2.74
N GLY A 19 -11.43 12.11 2.33
CA GLY A 19 -11.54 10.65 2.31
C GLY A 19 -10.54 9.99 1.36
N ILE A 20 -10.39 10.53 0.15
CA ILE A 20 -9.41 10.04 -0.84
C ILE A 20 -7.99 10.21 -0.31
N TRP A 21 -7.67 11.40 0.22
CA TRP A 21 -6.36 11.69 0.81
C TRP A 21 -6.05 10.71 1.95
N TYR A 22 -6.99 10.53 2.88
CA TYR A 22 -6.81 9.64 4.02
C TYR A 22 -6.57 8.19 3.57
N THR A 23 -7.36 7.71 2.62
CA THR A 23 -7.24 6.34 2.10
C THR A 23 -5.89 6.14 1.42
N HIS A 24 -5.44 7.10 0.60
CA HIS A 24 -4.13 7.04 -0.05
C HIS A 24 -2.99 7.03 0.97
N ARG A 25 -3.09 7.83 2.04
CA ARG A 25 -2.09 7.83 3.11
C ARG A 25 -2.09 6.50 3.88
N ALA A 26 -3.27 5.99 4.22
CA ALA A 26 -3.40 4.72 4.91
C ALA A 26 -2.89 3.53 4.06
N GLN A 27 -3.04 3.59 2.74
CA GLN A 27 -2.46 2.62 1.80
C GLN A 27 -0.93 2.68 1.85
N ALA A 28 -0.34 3.87 1.72
CA ALA A 28 1.11 4.03 1.78
C ALA A 28 1.70 3.51 3.12
N ASP A 29 1.04 3.78 4.24
CA ASP A 29 1.45 3.26 5.55
C ASP A 29 1.31 1.73 5.64
N ALA A 30 0.32 1.14 4.97
CA ALA A 30 0.14 -0.31 4.92
C ALA A 30 1.21 -0.97 4.03
N ASP A 31 1.51 -0.39 2.87
CA ASP A 31 2.52 -0.87 1.94
C ASP A 31 3.90 -0.90 2.60
N GLN A 32 4.25 0.15 3.36
CA GLN A 32 5.49 0.19 4.14
C GLN A 32 5.61 -0.97 5.15
N ARG A 33 4.53 -1.33 5.84
CA ARG A 33 4.55 -2.46 6.79
C ARG A 33 4.71 -3.80 6.07
N TRP A 34 4.09 -3.95 4.92
CA TRP A 34 4.29 -5.13 4.08
C TRP A 34 5.73 -5.24 3.59
N CYS A 35 6.34 -4.13 3.18
CA CYS A 35 7.73 -4.09 2.77
C CYS A 35 8.68 -4.58 3.88
N GLU A 36 8.48 -4.17 5.13
CA GLU A 36 9.26 -4.64 6.26
C GLU A 36 9.17 -6.18 6.39
N LEU A 37 7.95 -6.72 6.37
CA LEU A 37 7.71 -8.16 6.50
C LEU A 37 8.32 -8.96 5.34
N LEU A 38 8.15 -8.49 4.09
CA LEU A 38 8.69 -9.14 2.91
C LEU A 38 10.22 -9.08 2.87
N THR A 39 10.82 -8.01 3.39
CA THR A 39 12.28 -7.89 3.52
C THR A 39 12.85 -8.97 4.42
N VAL A 40 12.24 -9.18 5.60
CA VAL A 40 12.65 -10.24 6.53
C VAL A 40 12.46 -11.62 5.90
N LEU A 41 11.42 -11.81 5.10
CA LEU A 41 11.17 -13.07 4.40
C LEU A 41 12.18 -13.35 3.28
N ALA A 42 12.65 -12.31 2.60
CA ALA A 42 13.63 -12.39 1.52
C ALA A 42 15.05 -12.61 2.03
N ASP A 43 15.41 -12.08 3.20
CA ASP A 43 16.77 -12.14 3.78
C ASP A 43 17.13 -13.51 4.40
N ARG A 44 16.55 -14.61 3.88
CA ARG A 44 16.86 -15.96 4.35
C ARG A 44 18.22 -16.40 3.81
N SER A 45 19.22 -16.38 4.69
CA SER A 45 20.47 -17.12 4.53
C SER A 45 20.49 -18.37 5.42
N PRO A 46 20.79 -19.57 4.89
CA PRO A 46 21.12 -19.86 3.49
C PRO A 46 19.88 -19.78 2.57
N PRO A 47 20.07 -19.48 1.26
CA PRO A 47 18.99 -19.40 0.30
C PRO A 47 18.24 -20.75 0.20
N PRO A 48 16.94 -20.74 -0.15
CA PRO A 48 16.15 -21.96 -0.20
C PRO A 48 16.64 -22.90 -1.31
N GLU A 49 17.02 -24.12 -0.93
CA GLU A 49 17.49 -25.15 -1.86
C GLU A 49 16.35 -25.95 -2.51
N THR A 50 15.14 -25.88 -1.94
CA THR A 50 13.96 -26.56 -2.47
C THR A 50 13.32 -25.75 -3.60
N GLU A 51 12.82 -26.43 -4.63
CA GLU A 51 12.10 -25.78 -5.76
C GLU A 51 10.93 -24.91 -5.26
N ARG A 52 10.19 -25.39 -4.25
CA ARG A 52 9.11 -24.64 -3.61
C ARG A 52 9.62 -23.37 -2.94
N GLY A 53 10.73 -23.43 -2.22
CA GLY A 53 11.30 -22.28 -1.54
C GLY A 53 11.84 -21.23 -2.52
N GLN A 54 12.42 -21.66 -3.65
CA GLN A 54 12.85 -20.75 -4.72
C GLN A 54 11.67 -20.01 -5.36
N ARG A 55 10.56 -20.72 -5.61
CA ARG A 55 9.34 -20.08 -6.13
C ARG A 55 8.78 -19.03 -5.17
N ILE A 56 8.72 -19.36 -3.88
CA ILE A 56 8.27 -18.40 -2.85
C ILE A 56 9.22 -17.19 -2.79
N ALA A 57 10.53 -17.38 -2.89
CA ALA A 57 11.49 -16.27 -2.90
C ALA A 57 11.29 -15.34 -4.11
N LEU A 58 11.00 -15.90 -5.30
CA LEU A 58 10.67 -15.13 -6.49
C LEU A 58 9.37 -14.36 -6.33
N GLU A 59 8.30 -15.00 -5.83
CA GLU A 59 7.01 -14.35 -5.58
C GLU A 59 7.15 -13.20 -4.57
N VAL A 60 7.92 -13.39 -3.49
CA VAL A 60 8.21 -12.35 -2.49
C VAL A 60 8.97 -11.18 -3.11
N ALA A 61 9.94 -11.45 -3.99
CA ALA A 61 10.69 -10.40 -4.68
C ALA A 61 9.81 -9.60 -5.65
N GLU A 62 8.90 -10.26 -6.37
CA GLU A 62 7.92 -9.62 -7.25
C GLU A 62 6.93 -8.75 -6.46
N LEU A 63 6.43 -9.26 -5.33
CA LEU A 63 5.56 -8.53 -4.40
C LEU A 63 6.25 -7.27 -3.87
N ARG A 64 7.51 -7.36 -3.45
CA ARG A 64 8.31 -6.19 -3.06
C ARG A 64 8.31 -5.14 -4.18
N ALA A 65 8.73 -5.54 -5.38
CA ALA A 65 8.86 -4.62 -6.51
C ALA A 65 7.52 -3.94 -6.85
N SER A 66 6.40 -4.66 -6.73
CA SER A 66 5.05 -4.10 -6.96
C SER A 66 4.64 -3.04 -5.93
N LEU A 67 5.13 -3.16 -4.69
CA LEU A 67 4.88 -2.23 -3.59
C LEU A 67 5.90 -1.07 -3.56
N GLY A 68 6.88 -1.04 -4.47
CA GLY A 68 7.89 0.01 -4.54
C GLY A 68 9.00 -0.13 -3.50
N CYS A 69 9.18 -1.34 -2.98
CA CYS A 69 10.30 -1.74 -2.16
C CYS A 69 11.04 -2.93 -2.82
#